data_AF-A0A7S3BBK6-F1
#
_entry.id   AF-A0A7S3BBK6-F1
#
_cell.length_a   1.000
_cell.length_b   1.000
_cell.length_c   1.000
_cell.angle_alpha   90.00
_cell.angle_beta   90.00
_cell.angle_gamma   90.00
#
_symmetry.space_group_name_H-M   'P 1'
#
loop_
_entity.id
_entity.type
_entity.pdbx_description
1 polymer ?
#
loop_
_entity_poly.entity_id
_entity_poly.type
_entity_poly.pdbx_seq_one_letter_code
_entity_poly.pdbx_strand_id
1 'polypeptide(L)'
;DGAQGEQQGEGVSDKHVLSVMACVCARAAEEGVDAWAPLTQSGANERGEARQPKLSLLFTRAVRLGGAGEVLQPAEELCRVAFLGLAFNSLGDAGVRAEALRLVSLPLWHTVSAQRVDAALVASPQLARPWRYLQKKEAKVRDRQGSAYVPPAERPEVCFVADFARRFLVALTLASDAAAEPGAARAAAALCERSCELAIDLLGQLPTRRFTRLLFEDVALVA
;
A
#
# COMPACT_ATOMS: atom_id res chain seq x y z
N ASP A 1 -2.25 44.91 20.54
CA ASP A 1 -1.79 44.23 19.32
C ASP A 1 -1.12 42.92 19.70
N GLY A 2 -1.76 41.76 19.74
CA GLY A 2 -2.97 41.36 19.03
C GLY A 2 -2.62 40.43 17.86
N ALA A 3 -2.17 39.21 18.18
CA ALA A 3 -2.27 37.99 17.38
C ALA A 3 -1.41 37.94 16.07
N GLN A 4 -0.92 36.80 15.59
CA GLN A 4 -1.38 35.42 15.69
C GLN A 4 -0.16 34.48 15.66
N GLY A 5 -0.06 33.60 16.65
CA GLY A 5 0.74 32.39 16.55
C GLY A 5 -0.01 31.41 15.65
N GLU A 6 0.63 31.02 14.55
CA GLU A 6 0.16 29.94 13.68
C GLU A 6 0.13 28.64 14.50
N GLN A 7 -1.09 28.16 14.79
CA GLN A 7 -1.31 26.81 15.26
C GLN A 7 -0.95 25.84 14.13
N GLN A 8 0.28 25.33 14.13
CA GLN A 8 0.61 24.09 13.43
C GLN A 8 -0.16 22.98 14.13
N GLY A 9 -1.23 22.49 13.50
CA GLY A 9 -1.93 21.30 13.97
C GLY A 9 -0.95 20.13 14.05
N GLU A 10 -0.82 19.51 15.23
CA GLU A 10 0.01 18.33 15.45
C GLU A 10 -0.43 17.18 14.51
N GLY A 11 0.25 17.05 13.37
CA GLY A 11 0.13 15.89 12.51
C GLY A 11 0.72 14.66 13.21
N VAL A 12 0.04 13.53 13.12
CA VAL A 12 0.54 12.24 13.64
C VAL A 12 1.90 11.92 12.99
N SER A 13 2.97 11.85 13.77
CA SER A 13 4.33 11.54 13.27
C SER A 13 4.44 10.15 12.64
N ASP A 14 5.30 9.98 11.64
CA ASP A 14 5.54 8.68 10.99
C ASP A 14 6.08 7.63 11.97
N LYS A 15 6.84 8.05 12.99
CA LYS A 15 7.26 7.18 14.10
C LYS A 15 6.07 6.61 14.87
N HIS A 16 5.01 7.39 15.05
CA HIS A 16 3.79 6.91 15.69
C HIS A 16 3.09 5.87 14.81
N VAL A 17 3.00 6.12 13.49
CA VAL A 17 2.42 5.16 12.53
C VAL A 17 3.19 3.84 12.55
N LEU A 18 4.52 3.89 12.49
CA LEU A 18 5.41 2.73 12.59
C LEU A 18 5.22 1.96 13.90
N SER A 19 5.08 2.68 15.02
CA SER A 19 4.84 2.06 16.33
C SER A 19 3.49 1.34 16.37
N VAL A 20 2.43 1.95 15.83
CA VAL A 20 1.10 1.32 15.76
C VAL A 20 1.13 0.09 14.86
N MET A 21 1.77 0.16 13.68
CA MET A 21 1.94 -1.01 12.81
C MET A 21 2.69 -2.15 13.52
N ALA A 22 3.79 -1.85 14.18
CA ALA A 22 4.56 -2.83 14.94
C ALA A 22 3.73 -3.47 16.06
N CYS A 23 2.94 -2.68 16.79
CA CYS A 23 2.03 -3.20 17.81
C CYS A 23 0.95 -4.14 17.24
N VAL A 24 0.40 -3.81 16.07
CA VAL A 24 -0.57 -4.69 15.39
C VAL A 24 0.09 -6.00 14.98
N CYS A 25 1.27 -5.94 14.37
CA CYS A 25 2.05 -7.13 14.01
C CYS A 25 2.39 -8.00 15.23
N ALA A 26 2.84 -7.38 16.33
CA ALA A 26 3.18 -8.07 17.57
C ALA A 26 1.95 -8.76 18.18
N ARG A 27 0.80 -8.06 18.23
CA ARG A 27 -0.47 -8.62 18.71
C ARG A 27 -0.95 -9.78 17.86
N ALA A 28 -0.80 -9.70 16.54
CA ALA A 28 -1.21 -10.78 15.65
C ALA A 28 -0.36 -12.05 15.80
N ALA A 29 0.85 -11.94 16.35
CA ALA A 29 1.70 -13.08 16.67
C ALA A 29 1.30 -13.79 17.98
N GLU A 30 0.48 -13.16 18.82
CA GLU A 30 -0.05 -13.77 20.04
C GLU A 30 -1.27 -14.65 19.71
N GLU A 31 -1.22 -15.93 20.12
CA GLU A 31 -2.31 -16.87 19.87
C GLU A 31 -3.63 -16.39 20.49
N GLY A 32 -4.72 -16.43 19.71
CA GLY A 32 -6.06 -16.08 20.17
C GLY A 32 -6.33 -14.58 20.32
N VAL A 33 -5.41 -13.71 19.90
CA VAL A 33 -5.59 -12.25 19.95
C VAL A 33 -6.09 -11.70 18.61
N ASP A 34 -7.24 -11.04 18.62
CA ASP A 34 -7.69 -10.24 17.48
C ASP A 34 -6.93 -8.90 17.45
N ALA A 35 -5.94 -8.83 16.58
CA ALA A 35 -5.11 -7.64 16.38
C ALA A 35 -5.87 -6.46 15.75
N TRP A 36 -6.98 -6.72 15.05
CA TRP A 36 -7.72 -5.73 14.28
C TRP A 36 -8.89 -5.12 15.05
N ALA A 37 -9.47 -5.84 16.02
CA ALA A 37 -10.60 -5.39 16.82
C ALA A 37 -10.50 -3.93 17.33
N PRO A 38 -9.37 -3.46 17.91
CA PRO A 38 -9.28 -2.08 18.40
C PRO A 38 -9.31 -0.99 17.30
N LEU A 39 -9.06 -1.38 16.04
CA LEU A 39 -8.96 -0.50 14.89
C LEU A 39 -10.23 -0.51 14.02
N THR A 40 -10.98 -1.61 14.04
CA THR A 40 -12.23 -1.80 13.27
C THR A 40 -13.47 -1.31 14.03
N GLN A 41 -13.40 -1.18 15.35
CA GLN A 41 -14.50 -0.63 16.16
C GLN A 41 -14.77 0.84 15.80
N SER A 42 -15.94 1.08 15.21
CA SER A 42 -16.47 2.44 15.00
C SER A 42 -16.94 3.02 16.34
N GLY A 43 -16.35 4.13 16.75
CA GLY A 43 -16.83 4.95 17.87
C GLY A 43 -17.48 6.24 17.38
N ALA A 44 -18.39 6.81 18.18
CA ALA A 44 -18.84 8.18 18.01
C ALA A 44 -17.91 9.14 18.77
N ASN A 45 -17.67 10.33 18.26
CA ASN A 45 -17.07 11.40 19.07
C ASN A 45 -18.09 11.90 20.12
N GLU A 46 -17.67 12.77 21.04
CA GLU A 46 -18.54 13.35 22.08
C GLU A 46 -19.77 14.09 21.53
N ARG A 47 -19.78 14.40 20.22
CA ARG A 47 -20.87 15.08 19.51
C ARG A 47 -21.79 14.10 18.75
N GLY A 48 -21.57 12.80 18.89
CA GLY A 48 -22.37 11.76 18.21
C GLY A 48 -22.02 11.55 16.73
N GLU A 49 -20.95 12.18 16.22
CA GLU A 49 -20.52 12.01 14.83
C GLU A 49 -19.72 10.72 14.66
N ALA A 50 -19.98 10.01 13.57
CA ALA A 50 -19.23 8.81 13.20
C ALA A 50 -17.74 9.17 13.01
N ARG A 51 -16.87 8.63 13.87
CA ARG A 51 -15.43 8.82 13.73
C ARG A 51 -14.94 7.99 12.53
N GLN A 52 -14.03 8.55 11.73
CA GLN A 52 -13.33 7.76 10.70
C GLN A 52 -12.74 6.50 11.35
N PRO A 53 -12.86 5.32 10.71
CA PRO A 53 -12.25 4.12 11.23
C PRO A 53 -10.75 4.34 11.40
N LYS A 54 -10.23 4.04 12.58
CA LYS A 54 -8.78 4.18 12.87
C LYS A 54 -7.95 3.35 11.87
N LEU A 55 -8.52 2.24 11.40
CA LEU A 55 -7.95 1.39 10.37
C LEU A 55 -7.71 2.13 9.04
N SER A 56 -8.71 2.84 8.51
CA SER A 56 -8.59 3.55 7.23
C SER A 56 -7.49 4.61 7.26
N LEU A 57 -7.37 5.31 8.39
CA LEU A 57 -6.28 6.28 8.61
C LEU A 57 -4.93 5.58 8.67
N LEU A 58 -4.82 4.47 9.42
CA LEU A 58 -3.59 3.70 9.52
C LEU A 58 -3.13 3.21 8.13
N PHE A 59 -4.01 2.61 7.33
CA PHE A 59 -3.69 2.18 5.96
C PHE A 59 -3.24 3.34 5.08
N THR A 60 -3.97 4.47 5.13
CA THR A 60 -3.63 5.65 4.33
C THR A 60 -2.24 6.19 4.70
N ARG A 61 -1.87 6.17 5.98
CA ARG A 61 -0.53 6.59 6.43
C ARG A 61 0.52 5.54 6.08
N ALA A 62 0.27 4.26 6.33
CA ALA A 62 1.19 3.16 6.03
C ALA A 62 1.59 3.10 4.55
N VAL A 63 0.64 3.32 3.65
CA VAL A 63 0.88 3.36 2.19
C VAL A 63 1.67 4.60 1.77
N ARG A 64 1.55 5.72 2.51
CA ARG A 64 2.29 6.96 2.25
C ARG A 64 3.72 6.94 2.79
N LEU A 65 4.05 6.06 3.75
CA LEU A 65 5.40 5.95 4.29
C LEU A 65 6.40 5.64 3.16
N GLY A 66 7.47 6.42 3.09
CA GLY A 66 8.44 6.29 1.99
C GLY A 66 7.95 6.88 0.67
N GLY A 67 6.79 7.55 0.61
CA GLY A 67 6.33 8.27 -0.57
C GLY A 67 7.21 9.48 -0.89
N ALA A 68 7.02 10.08 -2.07
CA ALA A 68 7.65 11.35 -2.47
C ALA A 68 9.19 11.41 -2.38
N GLY A 69 9.88 10.27 -2.52
CA GLY A 69 11.34 10.18 -2.51
C GLY A 69 11.96 9.97 -1.14
N GLU A 70 11.15 9.75 -0.10
CA GLU A 70 11.64 9.40 1.23
C GLU A 70 12.21 7.97 1.26
N VAL A 71 13.43 7.85 1.78
CA VAL A 71 14.12 6.56 1.98
C VAL A 71 13.85 6.10 3.40
N LEU A 72 13.08 5.02 3.53
CA LEU A 72 12.84 4.37 4.81
C LEU A 72 14.09 3.60 5.25
N GLN A 73 14.35 3.59 6.55
CA GLN A 73 15.37 2.71 7.12
C GLN A 73 14.94 1.24 6.94
N PRO A 74 15.88 0.29 6.85
CA PRO A 74 15.53 -1.12 6.62
C PRO A 74 14.52 -1.69 7.63
N ALA A 75 14.62 -1.31 8.91
CA ALA A 75 13.68 -1.74 9.94
C ALA A 75 12.27 -1.16 9.75
N GLU A 76 12.17 0.07 9.25
CA GLU A 76 10.90 0.74 8.98
C GLU A 76 10.20 0.11 7.77
N GLU A 77 10.96 -0.17 6.72
CA GLU A 77 10.49 -0.88 5.54
C GLU A 77 10.05 -2.31 5.88
N LEU A 78 10.81 -3.03 6.71
CA LEU A 78 10.45 -4.36 7.19
C LEU A 78 9.15 -4.34 8.00
N CYS A 79 8.98 -3.36 8.90
CA CYS A 79 7.74 -3.16 9.66
C CYS A 79 6.55 -2.91 8.72
N ARG A 80 6.73 -2.05 7.71
CA ARG A 80 5.72 -1.72 6.71
C ARG A 80 5.30 -2.97 5.92
N VAL A 81 6.25 -3.71 5.37
CA VAL A 81 5.99 -4.96 4.61
C VAL A 81 5.32 -6.01 5.49
N ALA A 82 5.76 -6.20 6.73
CA ALA A 82 5.15 -7.14 7.66
C ALA A 82 3.68 -6.78 7.99
N PHE A 83 3.39 -5.49 8.22
CA PHE A 83 2.02 -5.02 8.45
C PHE A 83 1.10 -5.28 7.25
N LEU A 84 1.62 -5.08 6.04
CA LEU A 84 0.86 -5.31 4.81
C LEU A 84 0.67 -6.80 4.54
N GLY A 85 1.69 -7.63 4.77
CA GLY A 85 1.57 -9.09 4.72
C GLY A 85 0.50 -9.58 5.68
N LEU A 86 0.49 -9.08 6.91
CA LEU A 86 -0.56 -9.38 7.88
C LEU A 86 -1.95 -8.94 7.38
N ALA A 87 -2.07 -7.75 6.80
CA ALA A 87 -3.32 -7.25 6.23
C ALA A 87 -3.87 -8.14 5.11
N PHE A 88 -3.03 -8.53 4.15
CA PHE A 88 -3.42 -9.42 3.04
C PHE A 88 -3.66 -10.86 3.49
N ASN A 89 -3.10 -11.30 4.62
CA ASN A 89 -3.46 -12.57 5.25
C ASN A 89 -4.73 -12.48 6.12
N SER A 90 -5.24 -11.27 6.38
CA SER A 90 -6.42 -11.02 7.22
C SER A 90 -7.67 -10.65 6.44
N LEU A 91 -7.78 -11.05 5.17
CA LEU A 91 -8.95 -10.73 4.32
C LEU A 91 -10.27 -11.34 4.81
N GLY A 92 -10.27 -12.18 5.85
CA GLY A 92 -11.50 -12.62 6.52
C GLY A 92 -12.24 -11.46 7.21
N ASP A 93 -11.49 -10.53 7.81
CA ASP A 93 -12.07 -9.33 8.44
C ASP A 93 -12.58 -8.35 7.38
N ALA A 94 -13.84 -7.90 7.52
CA ALA A 94 -14.48 -7.06 6.52
C ALA A 94 -13.87 -5.66 6.41
N GLY A 95 -13.42 -5.08 7.52
CA GLY A 95 -12.75 -3.78 7.55
C GLY A 95 -11.38 -3.85 6.91
N VAL A 96 -10.57 -4.84 7.28
CA VAL A 96 -9.24 -5.07 6.69
C VAL A 96 -9.35 -5.38 5.20
N ARG A 97 -10.29 -6.26 4.81
CA ARG A 97 -10.52 -6.60 3.41
C ARG A 97 -10.87 -5.37 2.56
N ALA A 98 -11.69 -4.46 3.06
CA ALA A 98 -12.06 -3.25 2.34
C ALA A 98 -10.85 -2.34 2.09
N GLU A 99 -9.96 -2.19 3.08
CA GLU A 99 -8.76 -1.38 2.97
C GLU A 99 -7.67 -2.05 2.10
N ALA A 100 -7.41 -3.34 2.29
CA ALA A 100 -6.39 -4.08 1.56
C ALA A 100 -6.73 -4.24 0.08
N LEU A 101 -7.97 -4.62 -0.26
CA LEU A 101 -8.36 -4.85 -1.66
C LEU A 101 -8.41 -3.56 -2.49
N ARG A 102 -8.53 -2.40 -1.86
CA ARG A 102 -8.40 -1.10 -2.54
C ARG A 102 -7.02 -0.96 -3.21
N LEU A 103 -5.96 -1.45 -2.57
CA LEU A 103 -4.57 -1.32 -3.04
C LEU A 103 -4.24 -2.20 -4.24
N VAL A 104 -5.02 -3.26 -4.46
CA VAL A 104 -4.83 -4.26 -5.52
C VAL A 104 -6.03 -4.32 -6.46
N SER A 105 -6.71 -3.19 -6.65
CA SER A 105 -7.89 -3.06 -7.50
C SER A 105 -7.53 -2.58 -8.91
N LEU A 106 -8.51 -2.56 -9.83
CA LEU A 106 -8.29 -2.17 -11.24
C LEU A 106 -7.55 -0.83 -11.45
N PRO A 107 -7.75 0.23 -10.64
CA PRO A 107 -6.92 1.45 -10.69
C PRO A 107 -5.41 1.23 -10.64
N LEU A 108 -4.92 0.13 -10.04
CA LEU A 108 -3.51 -0.25 -10.05
C LEU A 108 -2.91 -0.26 -11.46
N TRP A 109 -3.69 -0.60 -12.48
CA TRP A 109 -3.24 -0.62 -13.87
C TRP A 109 -2.83 0.75 -14.42
N HIS A 110 -3.09 1.86 -13.71
CA HIS A 110 -2.52 3.16 -14.05
C HIS A 110 -0.99 3.22 -13.87
N THR A 111 -0.41 2.28 -13.12
CA THR A 111 1.05 2.19 -12.92
C THR A 111 1.73 1.20 -13.86
N VAL A 112 0.94 0.52 -14.70
CA VAL A 112 1.40 -0.50 -15.65
C VAL A 112 1.58 0.16 -17.02
N SER A 113 2.54 -0.32 -17.81
CA SER A 113 2.73 0.18 -19.17
C SER A 113 1.46 0.00 -20.04
N ALA A 114 1.16 1.01 -20.85
CA ALA A 114 -0.08 1.03 -21.65
C ALA A 114 -0.20 -0.19 -22.58
N GLN A 115 0.92 -0.63 -23.18
CA GLN A 115 0.96 -1.81 -24.04
C GLN A 115 0.54 -3.09 -23.31
N ARG A 116 1.00 -3.27 -22.06
CA ARG A 116 0.64 -4.44 -21.24
C ARG A 116 -0.82 -4.38 -20.81
N VAL A 117 -1.33 -3.19 -20.48
CA VAL A 117 -2.76 -2.99 -20.20
C VAL A 117 -3.61 -3.32 -21.42
N ASP A 118 -3.25 -2.83 -22.61
CA ASP A 118 -4.00 -3.10 -23.84
C ASP A 118 -4.05 -4.60 -24.17
N ALA A 119 -2.90 -5.29 -24.07
CA ALA A 119 -2.84 -6.74 -24.24
C ALA A 119 -3.71 -7.49 -23.22
N ALA A 120 -3.69 -7.06 -21.95
CA ALA A 120 -4.51 -7.65 -20.90
C ALA A 120 -6.02 -7.41 -21.12
N LEU A 121 -6.41 -6.27 -21.68
CA LEU A 121 -7.80 -5.95 -22.02
C LEU A 121 -8.31 -6.76 -23.22
N VAL A 122 -7.44 -7.07 -24.18
CA VAL A 122 -7.76 -8.01 -25.27
C VAL A 122 -7.95 -9.42 -24.72
N ALA A 123 -7.07 -9.87 -23.82
CA ALA A 123 -7.17 -11.18 -23.17
C ALA A 123 -8.34 -11.30 -22.18
N SER A 124 -8.79 -10.19 -21.60
CA SER A 124 -9.92 -10.11 -20.66
C SER A 124 -10.94 -9.03 -21.06
N PRO A 125 -11.75 -9.26 -22.11
CA PRO A 125 -12.70 -8.28 -22.63
C PRO A 125 -13.71 -7.74 -21.60
N GLN A 126 -14.03 -8.52 -20.57
CA GLN A 126 -14.91 -8.13 -19.46
C GLN A 126 -14.35 -6.95 -18.63
N LEU A 127 -13.04 -6.69 -18.67
CA LEU A 127 -12.43 -5.54 -18.00
C LEU A 127 -12.43 -4.28 -18.86
N ALA A 128 -12.65 -4.38 -20.18
CA ALA A 128 -12.60 -3.23 -21.08
C ALA A 128 -13.65 -2.17 -20.72
N ARG A 129 -14.86 -2.59 -20.35
CA ARG A 129 -15.92 -1.65 -19.94
C ARG A 129 -15.60 -0.97 -18.59
N PRO A 130 -15.28 -1.69 -17.50
CA PRO A 130 -14.81 -1.08 -16.26
C PRO A 130 -13.61 -0.15 -16.43
N TRP A 131 -12.60 -0.55 -17.21
CA TRP A 131 -11.40 0.26 -17.44
C TRP A 131 -11.72 1.57 -18.17
N ARG A 132 -12.49 1.51 -19.26
CA ARG A 132 -12.95 2.72 -19.97
C ARG A 132 -13.80 3.62 -19.08
N TYR A 133 -14.60 3.05 -18.19
CA TYR A 133 -15.38 3.83 -17.22
C TYR A 133 -14.46 4.59 -16.25
N LEU A 134 -13.44 3.92 -15.71
CA LEU A 134 -12.44 4.57 -14.86
C LEU A 134 -11.71 5.70 -15.59
N GLN A 135 -11.22 5.45 -16.81
CA GLN A 135 -10.56 6.48 -17.62
C GLN A 135 -11.46 7.70 -17.86
N LYS A 136 -12.75 7.49 -18.18
CA LYS A 136 -13.72 8.59 -18.34
C LYS A 136 -13.99 9.33 -17.03
N LYS A 137 -14.03 8.62 -15.90
CA LYS A 137 -14.20 9.23 -14.57
C LYS A 137 -12.99 10.12 -14.25
N GLU A 138 -11.79 9.63 -14.47
CA GLU A 138 -10.55 10.38 -14.24
C GLU A 138 -10.44 11.60 -15.16
N ALA A 139 -10.82 11.49 -16.44
CA ALA A 139 -10.91 12.65 -17.33
C ALA A 139 -11.84 13.75 -16.77
N LYS A 140 -13.02 13.38 -16.26
CA LYS A 140 -13.94 14.33 -15.63
C LYS A 140 -13.37 14.95 -14.35
N VAL A 141 -12.63 14.19 -13.55
CA VAL A 141 -11.98 14.69 -12.33
C VAL A 141 -10.89 15.69 -12.69
N ARG A 142 -10.05 15.38 -13.68
CA ARG A 142 -9.03 16.28 -14.22
C ARG A 142 -9.66 17.59 -14.70
N ASP A 143 -10.71 17.52 -15.51
CA ASP A 143 -11.35 18.72 -16.07
C ASP A 143 -11.99 19.60 -14.97
N ARG A 144 -12.44 19.00 -13.86
CA ARG A 144 -12.98 19.73 -12.69
C ARG A 144 -11.90 20.34 -11.79
N GLN A 145 -10.78 19.65 -11.61
CA GLN A 145 -9.73 20.04 -10.66
C GLN A 145 -8.63 20.91 -11.29
N GLY A 146 -8.48 20.89 -12.61
CA GLY A 146 -7.48 21.68 -13.32
C GLY A 146 -6.06 21.42 -12.79
N SER A 147 -5.39 22.46 -12.31
CA SER A 147 -4.02 22.38 -11.77
C SER A 147 -3.92 21.60 -10.46
N ALA A 148 -5.02 21.41 -9.72
CA ALA A 148 -5.05 20.61 -8.49
C ALA A 148 -5.21 19.10 -8.74
N TYR A 149 -5.33 18.68 -10.00
CA TYR A 149 -5.49 17.28 -10.36
C TYR A 149 -4.21 16.49 -10.11
N VAL A 150 -4.33 15.42 -9.32
CA VAL A 150 -3.27 14.43 -9.12
C VAL A 150 -3.58 13.19 -9.97
N PRO A 151 -2.71 12.82 -10.94
CA PRO A 151 -2.87 11.60 -11.73
C PRO A 151 -3.00 10.36 -10.85
N PRO A 152 -3.82 9.36 -11.21
CA PRO A 152 -3.94 8.13 -10.44
C PRO A 152 -2.60 7.46 -10.13
N ALA A 153 -1.66 7.45 -11.09
CA ALA A 153 -0.34 6.85 -10.92
C ALA A 153 0.53 7.53 -9.84
N GLU A 154 0.18 8.72 -9.38
CA GLU A 154 0.85 9.47 -8.31
C GLU A 154 0.09 9.37 -6.97
N ARG A 155 -1.08 8.74 -6.96
CA ARG A 155 -1.87 8.56 -5.74
C ARG A 155 -1.29 7.39 -4.93
N PRO A 156 -0.98 7.56 -3.64
CA PRO A 156 -0.35 6.53 -2.83
C PRO A 156 -1.07 5.17 -2.88
N GLU A 157 -2.40 5.16 -2.79
CA GLU A 157 -3.21 3.93 -2.82
C GLU A 157 -3.18 3.20 -4.17
N VAL A 158 -2.77 3.85 -5.25
CA VAL A 158 -2.65 3.26 -6.59
C VAL A 158 -1.22 2.85 -6.87
N CYS A 159 -0.22 3.67 -6.51
CA CYS A 159 1.19 3.39 -6.76
C CYS A 159 1.83 2.44 -5.74
N PHE A 160 1.20 2.23 -4.60
CA PHE A 160 1.70 1.43 -3.49
C PHE A 160 2.36 0.09 -3.92
N VAL A 161 1.64 -0.74 -4.68
CA VAL A 161 2.13 -2.07 -5.06
C VAL A 161 3.27 -1.98 -6.08
N ALA A 162 3.25 -0.96 -6.93
CA ALA A 162 4.35 -0.69 -7.86
C ALA A 162 5.61 -0.22 -7.12
N ASP A 163 5.45 0.64 -6.11
CA ASP A 163 6.55 1.12 -5.27
C ASP A 163 7.11 0.00 -4.39
N PHE A 164 6.25 -0.88 -3.86
CA PHE A 164 6.66 -2.12 -3.21
C PHE A 164 7.50 -2.98 -4.15
N ALA A 165 7.05 -3.25 -5.38
CA ALA A 165 7.78 -4.09 -6.32
C ALA A 165 9.15 -3.49 -6.68
N ARG A 166 9.24 -2.18 -6.87
CA ARG A 166 10.50 -1.47 -7.11
C ARG A 166 11.46 -1.59 -5.92
N ARG A 167 10.97 -1.34 -4.70
CA ARG A 167 11.77 -1.47 -3.46
C ARG A 167 12.25 -2.90 -3.25
N PHE A 168 11.42 -3.88 -3.57
CA PHE A 168 11.79 -5.29 -3.51
C PHE A 168 12.92 -5.62 -4.49
N LEU A 169 12.84 -5.16 -5.75
CA LEU A 169 13.92 -5.34 -6.73
C LEU A 169 15.25 -4.68 -6.30
N VAL A 170 15.18 -3.50 -5.68
CA VAL A 170 16.35 -2.83 -5.09
C VAL A 170 16.93 -3.67 -3.94
N ALA A 171 16.08 -4.18 -3.05
CA ALA A 171 16.52 -5.04 -1.95
C ALA A 171 17.18 -6.33 -2.46
N LEU A 172 16.64 -6.95 -3.52
CA LEU A 172 17.22 -8.14 -4.14
C LEU A 172 18.62 -7.85 -4.70
N THR A 173 18.77 -6.70 -5.37
CA THR A 173 20.06 -6.28 -5.92
C THR A 173 21.08 -6.08 -4.80
N LEU A 174 20.71 -5.36 -3.73
CA LEU A 174 21.58 -5.12 -2.57
C LEU A 174 21.93 -6.42 -1.82
N ALA A 175 20.98 -7.33 -1.66
CA ALA A 175 21.22 -8.63 -1.00
C ALA A 175 22.17 -9.53 -1.82
N SER A 176 22.18 -9.38 -3.14
CA SER A 176 23.05 -10.13 -4.05
C SER A 176 24.42 -9.50 -4.29
N ASP A 177 24.62 -8.25 -3.86
CA ASP A 177 25.85 -7.51 -4.09
C ASP A 177 26.97 -7.98 -3.13
N ALA A 178 27.98 -8.64 -3.69
CA ALA A 178 29.13 -9.14 -2.95
C ALA A 178 30.00 -8.03 -2.34
N ALA A 179 29.87 -6.78 -2.82
CA ALA A 179 30.58 -5.62 -2.29
C ALA A 179 29.80 -4.90 -1.18
N ALA A 180 28.56 -5.31 -0.89
CA ALA A 180 27.74 -4.66 0.13
C ALA A 180 28.28 -4.91 1.54
N GLU A 181 28.16 -3.88 2.40
CA GLU A 181 28.47 -4.01 3.82
C GLU A 181 27.66 -5.15 4.45
N PRO A 182 28.27 -6.07 5.24
CA PRO A 182 27.59 -7.27 5.74
C PRO A 182 26.29 -7.00 6.50
N GLY A 183 26.22 -5.88 7.24
CA GLY A 183 25.00 -5.46 7.93
C GLY A 183 23.89 -5.04 6.98
N ALA A 184 24.23 -4.30 5.92
CA ALA A 184 23.28 -3.86 4.91
C ALA A 184 22.78 -5.04 4.08
N ALA A 185 23.66 -5.96 3.69
CA ALA A 185 23.30 -7.18 2.97
C ALA A 185 22.34 -8.06 3.80
N ARG A 186 22.59 -8.23 5.10
CA ARG A 186 21.69 -8.97 5.99
C ARG A 186 20.31 -8.31 6.12
N ALA A 187 20.26 -6.98 6.25
CA ALA A 187 19.00 -6.25 6.32
C ALA A 187 18.21 -6.35 5.00
N ALA A 188 18.91 -6.28 3.86
CA ALA A 188 18.32 -6.47 2.55
C ALA A 188 17.78 -7.89 2.35
N ALA A 189 18.50 -8.92 2.80
CA ALA A 189 18.05 -10.31 2.77
C ALA A 189 16.77 -10.52 3.57
N ALA A 190 16.71 -10.00 4.81
CA ALA A 190 15.51 -10.08 5.65
C ALA A 190 14.31 -9.36 5.00
N LEU A 191 14.55 -8.22 4.35
CA LEU A 191 13.52 -7.53 3.58
C LEU A 191 13.07 -8.34 2.36
N CYS A 192 13.99 -9.01 1.66
CA CYS A 192 13.66 -9.90 0.54
C CYS A 192 12.79 -11.06 0.99
N GLU A 193 13.09 -11.69 2.13
CA GLU A 193 12.29 -12.79 2.69
C GLU A 193 10.83 -12.35 2.90
N ARG A 194 10.60 -11.24 3.62
CA ARG A 194 9.24 -10.72 3.85
C ARG A 194 8.56 -10.22 2.59
N SER A 195 9.32 -9.66 1.65
CA SER A 195 8.77 -9.21 0.35
C SER A 195 8.37 -10.39 -0.53
N CYS A 196 9.14 -11.49 -0.51
CA CYS A 196 8.79 -12.75 -1.15
C CYS A 196 7.47 -13.30 -0.59
N GLU A 197 7.34 -13.38 0.74
CA GLU A 197 6.10 -13.82 1.40
C GLU A 197 4.90 -12.98 0.93
N LEU A 198 5.00 -11.65 1.01
CA LEU A 198 3.93 -10.76 0.56
C LEU A 198 3.62 -10.93 -0.94
N ALA A 199 4.63 -11.06 -1.80
CA ALA A 199 4.42 -11.28 -3.23
C ALA A 199 3.73 -12.63 -3.50
N ILE A 200 4.11 -13.69 -2.77
CA ILE A 200 3.47 -15.01 -2.84
C ILE A 200 2.01 -14.90 -2.40
N ASP A 201 1.71 -14.25 -1.27
CA ASP A 201 0.34 -14.09 -0.78
C ASP A 201 -0.53 -13.32 -1.76
N LEU A 202 -0.01 -12.21 -2.30
CA LEU A 202 -0.69 -11.41 -3.31
C LEU A 202 -1.00 -12.19 -4.59
N LEU A 203 -0.12 -13.10 -5.00
CA LEU A 203 -0.34 -13.96 -6.17
C LEU A 203 -1.12 -15.24 -5.87
N GLY A 204 -1.11 -15.70 -4.63
CA GLY A 204 -1.73 -16.94 -4.17
C GLY A 204 -3.23 -16.84 -3.96
N GLN A 205 -3.74 -15.65 -3.66
CA GLN A 205 -5.16 -15.42 -3.39
C GLN A 205 -5.90 -14.86 -4.62
N LEU A 206 -7.06 -15.44 -4.96
CA LEU A 206 -7.89 -14.97 -6.10
C LEU A 206 -8.24 -13.46 -6.09
N PRO A 207 -8.67 -12.84 -4.96
CA PRO A 207 -9.08 -11.44 -4.96
C PRO A 207 -7.93 -10.45 -5.16
N THR A 208 -6.67 -10.86 -4.91
CA THR A 208 -5.48 -10.00 -5.01
C THR A 208 -4.69 -10.27 -6.29
N ARG A 209 -4.72 -11.50 -6.82
CA ARG A 209 -3.86 -11.94 -7.92
C ARG A 209 -4.10 -11.19 -9.22
N ARG A 210 -5.36 -10.97 -9.60
CA ARG A 210 -5.73 -10.58 -10.96
C ARG A 210 -5.03 -9.31 -11.45
N PHE A 211 -5.10 -8.24 -10.65
CA PHE A 211 -4.56 -6.95 -11.03
C PHE A 211 -3.06 -6.84 -10.71
N THR A 212 -2.64 -7.43 -9.59
CA THR A 212 -1.24 -7.47 -9.15
C THR A 212 -0.35 -8.26 -10.11
N ARG A 213 -0.83 -9.39 -10.65
CA ARG A 213 -0.05 -10.23 -11.57
C ARG A 213 0.42 -9.44 -12.79
N LEU A 214 -0.46 -8.68 -13.42
CA LEU A 214 -0.10 -7.91 -14.61
C LEU A 214 1.01 -6.89 -14.31
N LEU A 215 0.94 -6.23 -13.15
CA LEU A 215 1.97 -5.30 -12.70
C LEU A 215 3.30 -6.02 -12.45
N PHE A 216 3.30 -7.16 -11.76
CA PHE A 216 4.52 -7.90 -11.48
C PHE A 216 5.19 -8.43 -12.74
N GLU A 217 4.41 -8.82 -13.75
CA GLU A 217 4.94 -9.16 -15.08
C GLU A 217 5.52 -7.94 -15.82
N ASP A 218 4.88 -6.76 -15.72
CA ASP A 218 5.34 -5.51 -16.36
C ASP A 218 6.68 -5.02 -15.79
N VAL A 219 6.89 -5.17 -14.48
CA VAL A 219 8.16 -4.81 -13.82
C VAL A 219 9.17 -5.97 -13.78
N ALA A 220 8.89 -7.07 -14.48
CA ALA A 220 9.73 -8.28 -14.53
C ALA A 220 10.05 -8.89 -13.15
N LEU A 221 9.16 -8.72 -12.17
CA LEU A 221 9.26 -9.40 -10.87
C LEU A 221 8.86 -10.88 -11.00
N VAL A 222 7.94 -11.19 -11.91
CA VAL A 222 7.55 -12.56 -12.28
C VAL A 222 7.47 -12.72 -13.79
N ALA A 223 7.62 -13.95 -14.29
CA ALA A 223 7.58 -14.31 -15.71
C ALA A 223 6.22 -14.87 -16.14
#